data_AF-A0A849IRH5-F1
#
_entry.id   AF-A0A849IRH5-F1
#
_cell.length_a   1.000
_cell.length_b   1.000
_cell.length_c   1.000
_cell.angle_alpha   90.00
_cell.angle_beta   90.00
_cell.angle_gamma   90.00
#
_symmetry.space_group_name_H-M   'P 1'
#
loop_
_entity.id
_entity.type
_entity.pdbx_description
1 polymer ?
#
loop_
_entity_poly.entity_id
_entity_poly.type
_entity_poly.pdbx_seq_one_letter_code
_entity_poly.pdbx_strand_id
1 'polypeptide(L)'
;DAAVIGDFNTGNSGSNDKFVFMPLALAQSLYDAENAADRITVLLDDSGKTEIVRDRLLKKLNEAGFDVEIRTWRELSDFYNQVHRMFDTIFGFIFSIVLTVVVMSVANSMGMTVIERTREIGTLRSIGLKRGGVVRLFAMEALLLSAAGVLAGFALALLVRQGVNAAHFSYFPPGSSATVPLAVDLDPGKIAVAALTMLSVGTAAALFPAIRAAGKPIVEALGHV
;
A
#
# COMPACT_ATOMS: atom_id res chain seq x y z
N ASP A 1 53.11 3.29 -5.86
CA ASP A 1 52.46 4.51 -5.31
C ASP A 1 51.09 4.72 -5.95
N ALA A 2 50.06 4.92 -5.14
CA ALA A 2 48.71 5.26 -5.61
C ALA A 2 48.44 6.74 -5.27
N ALA A 3 47.97 7.52 -6.25
CA ALA A 3 47.63 8.92 -6.09
C ALA A 3 46.11 9.10 -6.08
N VAL A 4 45.61 9.98 -5.20
CA VAL A 4 44.20 10.36 -5.16
C VAL A 4 43.90 11.31 -6.31
N ILE A 5 42.96 10.95 -7.18
CA ILE A 5 42.61 11.71 -8.39
C ILE A 5 41.35 12.58 -8.24
N GLY A 6 40.57 12.37 -7.17
CA GLY A 6 39.34 13.12 -6.91
C GLY A 6 38.53 12.52 -5.76
N ASP A 7 37.46 13.23 -5.39
CA ASP A 7 36.44 12.79 -4.44
C ASP A 7 35.12 12.47 -5.16
N PHE A 8 34.24 11.75 -4.46
CA PHE A 8 32.91 11.42 -4.97
C PHE A 8 31.88 11.60 -3.86
N ASN A 9 30.65 11.92 -4.24
CA ASN A 9 29.53 12.05 -3.30
C ASN A 9 28.35 11.23 -3.81
N THR A 10 28.00 10.19 -3.06
CA THR A 10 26.89 9.27 -3.35
C THR A 10 25.53 9.78 -2.87
N GLY A 11 25.47 10.97 -2.28
CA GLY A 11 24.25 11.45 -1.63
C GLY A 11 23.99 10.80 -0.27
N ASN A 12 24.89 9.95 0.24
CA ASN A 12 24.78 9.30 1.55
C ASN A 12 26.11 9.39 2.30
N SER A 13 26.11 10.04 3.48
CA SER A 13 27.33 10.24 4.27
C SER A 13 27.96 8.92 4.70
N GLY A 14 27.15 7.93 5.10
CA GLY A 14 27.64 6.63 5.53
C GLY A 14 28.30 5.81 4.42
N SER A 15 28.02 6.12 3.15
CA SER A 15 28.70 5.50 2.00
C SER A 15 29.97 6.28 1.63
N ASN A 16 29.91 7.61 1.62
CA ASN A 16 31.05 8.45 1.28
C ASN A 16 32.25 8.21 2.20
N ASP A 17 32.01 7.96 3.49
CA ASP A 17 33.08 7.75 4.46
C ASP A 17 33.67 6.32 4.45
N LYS A 18 33.07 5.38 3.70
CA LYS A 18 33.41 3.95 3.76
C LYS A 18 33.91 3.34 2.46
N PHE A 19 33.76 4.05 1.33
CA PHE A 19 34.13 3.52 0.02
C PHE A 19 35.28 4.29 -0.61
N VAL A 20 36.12 3.58 -1.35
CA VAL A 20 37.15 4.14 -2.23
C VAL A 20 36.99 3.46 -3.58
N PHE A 21 36.98 4.24 -4.66
CA PHE A 21 36.98 3.69 -6.02
C PHE A 21 38.41 3.69 -6.57
N MET A 22 38.78 2.59 -7.20
CA MET A 22 40.08 2.43 -7.86
C MET A 22 39.95 1.50 -9.07
N PRO A 23 40.90 1.53 -10.02
CA PRO A 23 40.90 0.59 -11.15
C PRO A 23 40.94 -0.86 -10.69
N LEU A 24 40.19 -1.74 -11.36
CA LEU A 24 40.11 -3.17 -11.02
C LEU A 24 41.49 -3.83 -10.99
N ALA A 25 42.36 -3.53 -11.96
CA ALA A 25 43.71 -4.08 -12.02
C ALA A 25 44.55 -3.72 -10.77
N LEU A 26 44.39 -2.49 -10.25
CA LEU A 26 45.06 -2.08 -9.02
C LEU A 26 44.50 -2.85 -7.82
N ALA A 27 43.17 -2.97 -7.71
CA ALA A 27 42.55 -3.75 -6.65
C ALA A 27 43.00 -5.22 -6.68
N GLN A 28 43.02 -5.86 -7.85
CA GLN A 28 43.50 -7.24 -8.02
C GLN A 28 44.96 -7.40 -7.56
N SER A 29 45.82 -6.43 -7.87
CA SER A 29 47.22 -6.44 -7.40
C SER A 29 47.36 -6.22 -5.89
N LEU A 30 46.45 -5.48 -5.26
CA LEU A 30 46.48 -5.22 -3.81
C LEU A 30 45.91 -6.38 -2.98
N TYR A 31 44.99 -7.15 -3.56
CA TYR A 31 44.35 -8.30 -2.92
C TYR A 31 44.94 -9.65 -3.33
N ASP A 32 46.04 -9.67 -4.09
CA ASP A 32 46.66 -10.87 -4.66
C ASP A 32 45.65 -11.76 -5.41
N ALA A 33 44.73 -11.13 -6.14
CA ALA A 33 43.58 -11.76 -6.79
C ALA A 33 43.63 -11.61 -8.32
N GLU A 34 44.69 -12.12 -8.94
CA GLU A 34 44.88 -12.04 -10.39
C GLU A 34 43.72 -12.70 -11.15
N ASN A 35 43.16 -11.97 -12.13
CA ASN A 35 42.03 -12.41 -12.97
C ASN A 35 40.76 -12.84 -12.20
N ALA A 36 40.62 -12.48 -10.93
CA ALA A 36 39.46 -12.78 -10.11
C ALA A 36 38.66 -11.50 -9.76
N ALA A 37 37.37 -11.66 -9.51
CA ALA A 37 36.50 -10.63 -8.98
C ALA A 37 35.53 -11.23 -7.99
N ASP A 38 35.39 -10.62 -6.81
CA ASP A 38 34.50 -11.11 -5.76
C ASP A 38 33.02 -10.96 -6.12
N ARG A 39 32.69 -9.89 -6.87
CA ARG A 39 31.31 -9.56 -7.24
C ARG A 39 31.24 -8.85 -8.58
N ILE A 40 30.22 -9.22 -9.35
CA ILE A 40 29.80 -8.51 -10.56
C ILE A 40 28.47 -7.83 -10.24
N THR A 41 28.43 -6.51 -10.39
CA THR A 41 27.21 -5.72 -10.21
C THR A 41 26.58 -5.44 -11.57
N VAL A 42 25.31 -5.81 -11.73
CA VAL A 42 24.53 -5.51 -12.92
C VAL A 42 23.52 -4.42 -12.58
N LEU A 43 23.67 -3.26 -13.21
CA LEU A 43 22.71 -2.16 -13.09
C LEU A 43 21.60 -2.34 -14.12
N LEU A 44 20.35 -2.18 -13.70
CA LEU A 44 19.18 -2.22 -14.57
C LEU A 44 18.63 -0.81 -14.76
N ASP A 45 18.19 -0.50 -15.97
CA ASP A 45 17.50 0.76 -16.26
C ASP A 45 16.13 0.86 -15.55
N ASP A 46 15.53 -0.29 -15.24
CA ASP A 46 14.19 -0.40 -14.65
C ASP A 46 14.23 -1.32 -13.43
N SER A 47 14.12 -0.72 -12.24
CA SER A 47 14.14 -1.44 -10.96
C SER A 47 12.91 -2.34 -10.76
N GLY A 48 11.80 -2.12 -11.48
CA GLY A 48 10.61 -2.97 -11.44
C GLY A 48 10.85 -4.35 -12.05
N LYS A 49 11.89 -4.51 -12.88
CA LYS A 49 12.25 -5.78 -13.51
C LYS A 49 13.29 -6.60 -12.74
N THR A 50 13.73 -6.12 -11.57
CA THR A 50 14.81 -6.74 -10.78
C THR A 50 14.58 -8.23 -10.56
N GLU A 51 13.40 -8.63 -10.09
CA GLU A 51 13.07 -10.04 -9.81
C GLU A 51 13.06 -10.89 -11.09
N ILE A 52 12.41 -10.39 -12.15
CA ILE A 52 12.30 -11.09 -13.44
C ILE A 52 13.67 -11.30 -14.07
N VAL A 53 14.53 -10.27 -14.01
CA VAL A 53 15.90 -10.34 -14.55
C VAL A 53 16.78 -11.23 -13.69
N ARG A 54 16.67 -11.17 -12.35
CA ARG A 54 17.35 -12.10 -11.44
C ARG A 54 17.03 -13.54 -11.81
N ASP A 55 15.76 -13.91 -11.90
CA ASP A 55 15.36 -15.30 -12.20
C ASP A 55 15.85 -15.76 -13.57
N ARG A 56 15.77 -14.87 -14.56
CA ARG A 56 16.28 -15.15 -15.90
C ARG A 56 17.79 -15.35 -15.92
N LEU A 57 18.55 -14.51 -15.21
CA LEU A 57 20.01 -14.62 -15.13
C LEU A 57 20.42 -15.87 -14.35
N LEU A 58 19.80 -16.11 -13.20
CA LEU A 58 20.08 -17.28 -12.37
C LEU A 58 19.85 -18.57 -13.17
N LYS A 59 18.73 -18.67 -13.89
CA LYS A 59 18.44 -19.81 -14.77
C LYS A 59 19.53 -19.99 -15.84
N LYS A 60 19.89 -18.92 -16.56
CA LYS A 60 20.90 -18.98 -17.64
C LYS A 60 22.28 -19.33 -17.14
N LEU A 61 22.68 -18.83 -15.97
CA LEU A 61 23.99 -19.08 -15.38
C LEU A 61 24.07 -20.52 -14.85
N ASN A 62 23.01 -21.01 -14.23
CA ASN A 62 22.90 -22.41 -13.83
C ASN A 62 22.94 -23.36 -15.04
N GLU A 63 22.22 -23.03 -16.12
CA GLU A 63 22.25 -23.81 -17.38
C GLU A 63 23.65 -23.82 -18.04
N ALA A 64 24.41 -22.74 -17.88
CA ALA A 64 25.79 -22.64 -18.32
C ALA A 64 26.81 -23.30 -17.36
N GLY A 65 26.34 -23.89 -16.25
CA GLY A 65 27.16 -24.62 -15.28
C GLY A 65 27.89 -23.74 -14.25
N PHE A 66 27.49 -22.48 -14.11
CA PHE A 66 28.01 -21.61 -13.06
C PHE A 66 27.19 -21.75 -11.78
N ASP A 67 27.87 -21.98 -10.65
CA ASP A 67 27.28 -21.90 -9.32
C ASP A 67 27.38 -20.46 -8.81
N VAL A 68 26.28 -19.71 -8.89
CA VAL A 68 26.25 -18.27 -8.57
C VAL A 68 25.08 -17.93 -7.66
N GLU A 69 25.35 -17.07 -6.68
CA GLU A 69 24.31 -16.42 -5.89
C GLU A 69 24.05 -15.01 -6.45
N ILE A 70 22.81 -14.74 -6.87
CA ILE A 70 22.40 -13.40 -7.30
C ILE A 70 21.60 -12.74 -6.18
N ARG A 71 22.20 -11.75 -5.51
CA ARG A 71 21.53 -10.92 -4.50
C ARG A 71 21.03 -9.62 -5.11
N THR A 72 19.79 -9.26 -4.81
CA THR A 72 19.17 -8.02 -5.27
C THR A 72 19.60 -6.83 -4.41
N TRP A 73 19.45 -5.61 -4.93
CA TRP A 73 19.75 -4.41 -4.15
C TRP A 73 18.87 -4.30 -2.88
N ARG A 74 17.64 -4.82 -2.91
CA ARG A 74 16.74 -4.85 -1.75
C ARG A 74 17.27 -5.77 -0.66
N GLU A 75 17.73 -6.96 -1.02
CA GLU A 75 18.30 -7.93 -0.07
C GLU A 75 19.59 -7.42 0.57
N LEU A 76 20.38 -6.63 -0.16
CA LEU A 76 21.61 -6.02 0.35
C LEU A 76 21.38 -4.75 1.18
N SER A 77 20.17 -4.18 1.13
CA SER A 77 19.85 -2.89 1.77
C SER A 77 19.00 -3.07 3.03
N ASP A 78 19.60 -3.62 4.09
CA ASP A 78 18.90 -3.84 5.37
C ASP A 78 18.25 -2.58 5.94
N PHE A 79 18.93 -1.44 5.83
CA PHE A 79 18.41 -0.15 6.24
C PHE A 79 17.13 0.23 5.48
N TYR A 80 17.13 0.06 4.15
CA TYR A 80 15.95 0.32 3.32
C TYR A 80 14.77 -0.56 3.73
N ASN A 81 15.00 -1.86 3.93
CA ASN A 81 13.96 -2.80 4.34
C ASN A 81 13.42 -2.49 5.75
N GLN A 82 14.28 -2.06 6.67
CA GLN A 82 13.87 -1.66 8.02
C GLN A 82 12.97 -0.42 7.98
N VAL A 83 13.36 0.60 7.23
CA VAL A 83 12.55 1.82 7.05
C VAL A 83 11.22 1.49 6.37
N HIS A 84 11.24 0.66 5.32
CA HIS A 84 10.02 0.23 4.63
C HIS A 84 9.06 -0.50 5.59
N ARG A 85 9.54 -1.47 6.37
CA ARG A 85 8.73 -2.20 7.36
C ARG A 85 8.14 -1.28 8.44
N MET A 86 8.88 -0.27 8.86
CA MET A 86 8.39 0.74 9.80
C MET A 86 7.19 1.49 9.21
N PHE A 87 7.30 1.96 7.96
CA PHE A 87 6.19 2.61 7.27
C PHE A 87 5.00 1.68 7.04
N ASP A 88 5.22 0.44 6.63
CA ASP A 88 4.14 -0.56 6.46
C ASP A 88 3.38 -0.76 7.78
N THR A 89 4.10 -0.81 8.90
CA THR A 89 3.50 -0.95 10.24
C THR A 89 2.67 0.28 10.61
N ILE A 90 3.21 1.48 10.41
CA ILE A 90 2.52 2.74 10.69
C ILE A 90 1.26 2.88 9.83
N PHE A 91 1.39 2.69 8.51
CA PHE A 91 0.26 2.80 7.60
C PHE A 91 -0.76 1.68 7.81
N GLY A 92 -0.33 0.45 8.12
CA GLY A 92 -1.23 -0.63 8.50
C GLY A 92 -2.01 -0.34 9.77
N PHE A 93 -1.38 0.28 10.77
CA PHE A 93 -2.04 0.72 12.00
C PHE A 93 -3.04 1.85 11.75
N ILE A 94 -2.67 2.87 10.96
CA ILE A 94 -3.60 3.93 10.57
C ILE A 94 -4.79 3.34 9.79
N PHE A 95 -4.52 2.41 8.87
CA PHE A 95 -5.55 1.74 8.09
C PHE A 95 -6.55 0.99 8.98
N SER A 96 -6.10 0.31 10.04
CA SER A 96 -6.99 -0.37 10.97
C SER A 96 -7.86 0.58 11.79
N ILE A 97 -7.33 1.74 12.18
CA ILE A 97 -8.11 2.80 12.84
C ILE A 97 -9.20 3.30 11.89
N VAL A 98 -8.83 3.65 10.66
CA VAL A 98 -9.79 4.13 9.64
C VAL A 98 -10.87 3.08 9.41
N LEU A 99 -10.50 1.81 9.30
CA LEU A 99 -11.45 0.71 9.14
C LEU A 99 -12.47 0.65 10.29
N THR A 100 -11.97 0.80 11.52
CA THR A 100 -12.81 0.80 12.73
C THR A 100 -13.78 1.97 12.72
N VAL A 101 -13.31 3.17 12.36
CA VAL A 101 -14.14 4.37 12.22
C VAL A 101 -15.22 4.15 11.17
N VAL A 102 -14.87 3.63 9.99
CA VAL A 102 -15.83 3.34 8.91
C VAL A 102 -16.91 2.37 9.39
N VAL A 103 -16.52 1.26 10.03
CA VAL A 103 -17.48 0.26 10.54
C VAL A 103 -18.41 0.88 11.59
N MET A 104 -17.87 1.64 12.55
CA MET A 104 -18.67 2.30 13.58
C MET A 104 -19.62 3.35 13.00
N SER A 105 -19.14 4.18 12.07
CA SER A 105 -19.95 5.22 11.41
C SER A 105 -21.09 4.62 10.61
N VAL A 106 -20.81 3.59 9.80
CA VAL A 106 -21.86 2.90 9.02
C VAL A 106 -22.84 2.19 9.94
N ALA A 107 -22.37 1.47 10.96
CA ALA A 107 -23.25 0.78 11.89
C ALA A 107 -24.18 1.75 12.65
N ASN A 108 -23.65 2.90 13.09
CA ASN A 108 -24.43 3.92 13.77
C ASN A 108 -25.46 4.57 12.83
N SER A 109 -25.04 4.93 11.62
CA SER A 109 -25.93 5.54 10.62
C SER A 109 -27.05 4.58 10.22
N MET A 110 -26.74 3.33 9.89
CA MET A 110 -27.75 2.34 9.53
C MET A 110 -28.64 1.97 10.71
N GLY A 111 -28.10 1.94 11.93
CA GLY A 111 -28.89 1.75 13.13
C GLY A 111 -29.98 2.82 13.28
N MET A 112 -29.63 4.09 13.06
CA MET A 112 -30.59 5.19 13.09
C MET A 112 -31.63 5.07 11.97
N THR A 113 -31.20 4.84 10.72
CA THR A 113 -32.12 4.67 9.58
C THR A 113 -33.10 3.52 9.78
N VAL A 114 -32.65 2.42 10.38
CA VAL A 114 -33.50 1.27 10.71
C VAL A 114 -34.59 1.66 11.70
N ILE A 115 -34.26 2.43 12.74
CA ILE A 115 -35.21 2.84 13.76
C ILE A 115 -36.28 3.75 13.13
N GLU A 116 -35.86 4.77 12.39
CA GLU A 116 -36.75 5.72 11.72
C GLU A 116 -37.69 5.05 10.72
N ARG A 117 -37.18 4.06 9.96
CA ARG A 117 -37.95 3.35 8.93
C ARG A 117 -38.60 2.06 9.40
N THR A 118 -38.71 1.82 10.71
CA THR A 118 -39.29 0.57 11.26
C THR A 118 -40.70 0.30 10.72
N ARG A 119 -41.55 1.33 10.64
CA ARG A 119 -42.94 1.21 10.15
C ARG A 119 -43.01 0.88 8.65
N GLU A 120 -42.10 1.45 7.86
CA GLU A 120 -41.98 1.16 6.43
C GLU A 120 -41.54 -0.30 6.20
N ILE A 121 -40.54 -0.76 6.96
CA ILE A 121 -40.09 -2.16 6.94
C ILE A 121 -41.25 -3.10 7.33
N GLY A 122 -42.05 -2.73 8.34
CA GLY A 122 -43.25 -3.48 8.76
C GLY A 122 -44.28 -3.60 7.63
N THR A 123 -44.53 -2.51 6.91
CA THR A 123 -45.45 -2.47 5.75
C THR A 123 -44.93 -3.28 4.57
N LEU A 124 -43.65 -3.16 4.23
CA LEU A 124 -43.04 -3.95 3.16
C LEU A 124 -43.12 -5.46 3.46
N ARG A 125 -42.91 -5.84 4.72
CA ARG A 125 -42.99 -7.23 5.16
C ARG A 125 -44.42 -7.75 5.21
N SER A 126 -45.42 -6.92 5.50
CA SER A 126 -46.83 -7.34 5.50
C SER A 126 -47.37 -7.57 4.08
N ILE A 127 -46.83 -6.86 3.08
CA ILE A 127 -47.16 -7.06 1.65
C ILE A 127 -46.37 -8.23 1.04
N GLY A 128 -45.46 -8.87 1.80
CA GLY A 128 -44.81 -10.13 1.43
C GLY A 128 -43.29 -10.07 1.22
N LEU A 129 -42.63 -8.95 1.50
CA LEU A 129 -41.17 -8.86 1.41
C LEU A 129 -40.52 -9.77 2.47
N LYS A 130 -39.69 -10.72 2.02
CA LYS A 130 -38.94 -11.63 2.90
C LYS A 130 -37.84 -10.85 3.65
N ARG A 131 -37.41 -11.38 4.80
CA ARG A 131 -36.31 -10.82 5.62
C ARG A 131 -35.05 -10.55 4.80
N GLY A 132 -34.68 -11.47 3.91
CA GLY A 132 -33.52 -11.30 3.01
C GLY A 132 -33.66 -10.14 2.02
N GLY A 133 -34.88 -9.79 1.62
CA GLY A 133 -35.14 -8.62 0.76
C GLY A 133 -34.87 -7.30 1.50
N VAL A 134 -35.27 -7.22 2.78
CA VAL A 134 -34.96 -6.07 3.64
C VAL A 134 -33.44 -5.94 3.84
N VAL A 135 -32.75 -7.04 4.13
CA VAL A 135 -31.28 -7.03 4.28
C VAL A 135 -30.58 -6.59 3.00
N ARG A 136 -31.02 -7.09 1.83
CA ARG A 136 -30.45 -6.70 0.54
C ARG A 136 -30.65 -5.22 0.24
N LEU A 137 -31.80 -4.65 0.60
CA LEU A 137 -32.10 -3.24 0.40
C LEU A 137 -31.11 -2.35 1.18
N PHE A 138 -30.93 -2.63 2.47
CA PHE A 138 -29.95 -1.90 3.29
C PHE A 138 -28.50 -2.14 2.86
N ALA A 139 -28.16 -3.37 2.43
CA ALA A 139 -26.84 -3.65 1.89
C ALA A 139 -26.56 -2.86 0.59
N MET A 140 -27.56 -2.69 -0.27
CA MET A 140 -27.43 -1.84 -1.47
C MET A 140 -27.28 -0.36 -1.12
N GLU A 141 -28.03 0.14 -0.13
CA GLU A 141 -27.89 1.52 0.36
C GLU A 141 -26.47 1.76 0.91
N ALA A 142 -25.97 0.83 1.73
CA ALA A 142 -24.60 0.87 2.25
C ALA A 142 -23.53 0.80 1.16
N LEU A 143 -23.75 -0.04 0.13
CA LEU A 143 -22.86 -0.16 -1.01
C LEU A 143 -22.79 1.15 -1.80
N LEU A 144 -23.94 1.78 -2.07
CA LEU A 144 -24.01 3.06 -2.78
C LEU A 144 -23.32 4.18 -2.00
N LEU A 145 -23.55 4.26 -0.69
CA LEU A 145 -22.87 5.21 0.20
C LEU A 145 -21.35 4.98 0.21
N SER A 146 -20.93 3.72 0.32
CA SER A 146 -19.51 3.35 0.29
C SER A 146 -18.86 3.69 -1.06
N ALA A 147 -19.56 3.44 -2.17
CA ALA A 147 -19.09 3.79 -3.51
C ALA A 147 -18.95 5.29 -3.70
N ALA A 148 -19.92 6.08 -3.25
CA ALA A 148 -19.82 7.54 -3.26
C ALA A 148 -18.64 8.03 -2.43
N GLY A 149 -18.42 7.47 -1.24
CA GLY A 149 -17.27 7.77 -0.38
C GLY A 149 -15.93 7.44 -1.03
N VAL A 150 -15.81 6.27 -1.67
CA VAL A 150 -14.59 5.87 -2.40
C VAL A 150 -14.32 6.81 -3.57
N LEU A 151 -15.35 7.18 -4.36
CA LEU A 151 -15.20 8.11 -5.47
C LEU A 151 -14.76 9.51 -5.00
N ALA A 152 -15.39 10.03 -3.94
CA ALA A 152 -15.03 11.31 -3.36
C ALA A 152 -13.61 11.29 -2.77
N GLY A 153 -13.24 10.22 -2.06
CA GLY A 153 -11.91 10.02 -1.51
C GLY A 153 -10.84 9.93 -2.59
N PHE A 154 -11.13 9.23 -3.69
CA PHE A 154 -10.23 9.16 -4.85
C PHE A 154 -10.03 10.53 -5.51
N ALA A 155 -11.11 11.29 -5.71
CA ALA A 155 -11.02 12.66 -6.24
C ALA A 155 -10.18 13.57 -5.34
N LEU A 156 -10.37 13.47 -4.01
CA LEU A 156 -9.58 14.22 -3.03
C LEU A 156 -8.10 13.80 -3.06
N ALA A 157 -7.81 12.50 -3.17
CA ALA A 157 -6.43 12.00 -3.29
C ALA A 157 -5.74 12.53 -4.55
N LEU A 158 -6.46 12.64 -5.68
CA LEU A 158 -5.94 13.25 -6.90
C LEU A 158 -5.61 14.74 -6.72
N LEU A 159 -6.48 15.49 -6.05
CA LEU A 159 -6.26 16.90 -5.75
C LEU A 159 -5.03 17.08 -4.84
N VAL A 160 -4.91 16.27 -3.79
CA VAL A 160 -3.76 16.30 -2.88
C VAL A 160 -2.48 15.95 -3.63
N ARG A 161 -2.47 14.90 -4.46
CA ARG A 161 -1.32 14.54 -5.30
C ARG A 161 -0.87 15.72 -6.17
N GLN A 162 -1.81 16.34 -6.88
CA GLN A 162 -1.48 17.47 -7.75
C GLN A 162 -0.94 18.65 -6.96
N GLY A 163 -1.55 18.99 -5.82
CA GLY A 163 -1.08 20.08 -4.96
C GLY A 163 0.33 19.85 -4.41
N VAL A 164 0.62 18.64 -3.92
CA VAL A 164 1.94 18.29 -3.39
C VAL A 164 3.00 18.29 -4.50
N ASN A 165 2.70 17.69 -5.64
CA ASN A 165 3.66 17.60 -6.75
C ASN A 165 3.91 18.97 -7.39
N ALA A 166 2.90 19.84 -7.49
CA ALA A 166 3.04 21.19 -8.01
C ALA A 166 3.85 22.11 -7.09
N ALA A 167 3.84 21.85 -5.78
CA ALA A 167 4.61 22.62 -4.81
C ALA A 167 6.11 22.27 -4.81
N HIS A 168 6.53 21.22 -5.53
CA HIS A 168 7.93 20.77 -5.62
C HIS A 168 8.63 20.65 -4.25
N PHE A 169 7.90 20.13 -3.25
CA PHE A 169 8.45 19.95 -1.92
C PHE A 169 9.69 19.05 -1.99
N SER A 170 10.73 19.47 -1.29
CA SER A 170 11.99 18.74 -1.17
C SER A 170 12.22 18.46 0.31
N TYR A 171 12.73 17.29 0.65
CA TYR A 171 13.11 16.97 2.02
C TYR A 171 14.53 16.44 2.08
N PHE A 172 15.07 16.41 3.30
CA PHE A 172 16.39 15.89 3.59
C PHE A 172 16.24 14.56 4.35
N PRO A 173 16.36 13.41 3.67
CA PRO A 173 16.26 12.12 4.33
C PRO A 173 17.36 11.95 5.39
N PRO A 174 17.07 11.29 6.53
CA PRO A 174 18.10 10.95 7.50
C PRO A 174 19.23 10.13 6.85
N GLY A 175 20.47 10.58 6.98
CA GLY A 175 21.64 9.93 6.37
C GLY A 175 21.93 10.32 4.92
N SER A 176 21.09 11.17 4.32
CA SER A 176 21.37 11.77 3.01
C SER A 176 22.32 12.96 3.14
N SER A 177 23.13 13.23 2.12
CA SER A 177 23.88 14.47 1.93
C SER A 177 23.27 15.37 0.84
N ALA A 178 22.18 14.92 0.21
CA ALA A 178 21.47 15.63 -0.85
C ALA A 178 19.96 15.73 -0.59
N THR A 179 19.34 16.78 -1.12
CA THR A 179 17.88 16.95 -1.10
C THR A 179 17.22 16.03 -2.12
N VAL A 180 16.10 15.42 -1.71
CA VAL A 180 15.31 14.53 -2.58
C VAL A 180 13.93 15.15 -2.80
N PRO A 181 13.45 15.26 -4.06
CA PRO A 181 12.11 15.75 -4.33
C PRO A 181 11.06 14.77 -3.80
N LEU A 182 10.08 15.29 -3.07
CA LEU A 182 8.93 14.52 -2.64
C LEU A 182 7.91 14.47 -3.78
N ALA A 183 7.86 13.33 -4.45
CA ALA A 183 6.82 13.05 -5.45
C ALA A 183 5.81 12.06 -4.88
N VAL A 184 4.54 12.41 -4.95
CA VAL A 184 3.43 11.50 -4.65
C VAL A 184 3.00 10.86 -5.95
N ASP A 185 3.15 9.54 -6.02
CA ASP A 185 2.62 8.76 -7.13
C ASP A 185 1.54 7.79 -6.67
N LEU A 186 0.64 7.49 -7.61
CA LEU A 186 -0.54 6.68 -7.35
C LEU A 186 -0.39 5.35 -8.09
N ASP A 187 -0.16 4.30 -7.32
CA ASP A 187 -0.16 2.94 -7.82
C ASP A 187 -1.62 2.47 -8.05
N PRO A 188 -2.05 2.22 -9.30
CA PRO A 188 -3.42 1.80 -9.60
C PRO A 188 -3.80 0.49 -8.90
N GLY A 189 -2.85 -0.42 -8.69
CA GLY A 189 -3.09 -1.68 -8.01
C GLY A 189 -3.43 -1.47 -6.54
N LYS A 190 -2.66 -0.64 -5.84
CA LYS A 190 -2.92 -0.31 -4.42
C LYS A 190 -4.24 0.44 -4.25
N ILE A 191 -4.57 1.36 -5.16
CA ILE A 191 -5.85 2.08 -5.15
C ILE A 191 -7.00 1.11 -5.34
N ALA A 192 -6.92 0.18 -6.29
CA ALA A 192 -7.97 -0.79 -6.54
C ALA A 192 -8.21 -1.68 -5.31
N VAL A 193 -7.14 -2.18 -4.67
CA VAL A 193 -7.24 -2.98 -3.44
C VAL A 193 -7.86 -2.17 -2.30
N ALA A 194 -7.44 -0.92 -2.09
CA ALA A 194 -8.01 -0.05 -1.07
C ALA A 194 -9.51 0.24 -1.31
N ALA A 195 -9.89 0.54 -2.55
CA ALA A 195 -11.27 0.79 -2.96
C ALA A 195 -12.15 -0.45 -2.72
N LEU A 196 -11.70 -1.63 -3.15
CA LEU A 196 -12.41 -2.89 -2.93
C LEU A 196 -12.56 -3.22 -1.45
N THR A 197 -11.51 -2.99 -0.67
CA THR A 197 -11.53 -3.22 0.79
C THR A 197 -12.54 -2.31 1.48
N MET A 198 -12.53 -1.01 1.14
CA MET A 198 -13.48 -0.02 1.68
C MET A 198 -14.93 -0.33 1.30
N LEU A 199 -15.19 -0.67 0.04
CA LEU A 199 -16.51 -1.09 -0.43
C LEU A 199 -17.00 -2.33 0.33
N SER A 200 -16.13 -3.33 0.46
CA SER A 200 -16.46 -4.59 1.13
C SER A 200 -16.77 -4.37 2.59
N VAL A 201 -15.91 -3.63 3.30
CA VAL A 201 -16.07 -3.39 4.75
C VAL A 201 -17.24 -2.46 5.03
N GLY A 202 -17.39 -1.38 4.27
CA GLY A 202 -18.54 -0.46 4.42
C GLY A 202 -19.87 -1.19 4.21
N THR A 203 -19.96 -2.05 3.20
CA THR A 203 -21.16 -2.86 2.96
C THR A 203 -21.36 -3.90 4.06
N ALA A 204 -20.30 -4.60 4.48
CA ALA A 204 -20.36 -5.62 5.52
C ALA A 204 -20.78 -5.04 6.89
N ALA A 205 -20.35 -3.83 7.21
CA ALA A 205 -20.71 -3.12 8.45
C ALA A 205 -22.23 -2.90 8.57
N ALA A 206 -22.92 -2.69 7.45
CA ALA A 206 -24.38 -2.51 7.43
C ALA A 206 -25.16 -3.82 7.60
N LEU A 207 -24.55 -4.99 7.41
CA LEU A 207 -25.25 -6.27 7.48
C LEU A 207 -25.76 -6.55 8.89
N PHE A 208 -24.96 -6.28 9.92
CA PHE A 208 -25.36 -6.51 11.31
C PHE A 208 -26.66 -5.76 11.70
N PRO A 209 -26.76 -4.43 11.57
CA PRO A 209 -28.00 -3.71 11.87
C PRO A 209 -29.15 -4.11 10.93
N ALA A 210 -28.88 -4.37 9.64
CA ALA A 210 -29.90 -4.77 8.68
C ALA A 210 -30.55 -6.13 9.01
N ILE A 211 -29.76 -7.12 9.42
CA ILE A 211 -30.26 -8.43 9.86
C ILE A 211 -31.11 -8.26 11.12
N ARG A 212 -30.65 -7.43 12.06
CA ARG A 212 -31.37 -7.15 13.30
C ARG A 212 -32.72 -6.48 13.03
N ALA A 213 -32.76 -5.54 12.08
CA ALA A 213 -33.98 -4.87 11.61
C ALA A 213 -34.97 -5.86 10.99
N ALA A 214 -34.50 -6.71 10.07
CA ALA A 214 -35.31 -7.70 9.38
C ALA A 214 -35.88 -8.77 10.33
N GLY A 215 -35.27 -8.96 11.51
CA GLY A 215 -35.71 -9.90 12.53
C GLY A 215 -36.92 -9.45 13.35
N LYS A 216 -37.20 -8.13 13.46
CA LYS A 216 -38.25 -7.59 14.33
C LYS A 216 -39.66 -8.12 13.98
N PRO A 217 -40.50 -8.51 14.94
CA PRO A 217 -41.89 -8.93 14.67
C PRO A 217 -42.69 -7.83 13.95
N ILE A 218 -43.56 -8.22 13.01
CA ILE A 218 -44.37 -7.27 12.22
C ILE A 218 -45.34 -6.48 13.13
N VAL A 219 -45.88 -7.15 14.16
CA VAL A 219 -46.81 -6.56 15.12
C VAL A 219 -46.14 -5.45 15.95
N GLU A 220 -44.88 -5.65 16.35
CA GLU A 220 -44.09 -4.62 17.05
C GLU A 220 -43.73 -3.46 16.13
N ALA A 221 -43.46 -3.73 14.85
CA ALA A 221 -43.11 -2.71 13.87
C ALA A 221 -44.29 -1.79 13.50
N LEU A 222 -45.52 -2.30 13.58
CA LEU A 222 -46.75 -1.52 13.32
C LEU A 222 -47.33 -0.89 14.61
N GLY A 223 -46.96 -1.40 15.78
CA GLY A 223 -47.42 -0.92 17.09
C GLY A 223 -46.55 0.16 17.75
N HIS A 224 -45.39 0.51 17.17
CA HIS A 224 -44.59 1.66 17.61
C HIS A 224 -45.29 2.96 17.21
N VAL A 225 -45.80 3.70 18.21
CA VAL A 225 -46.27 5.10 18.12
C VAL A 225 -45.25 6.00 18.79
#